data_AF-A0A2S9SN88-F1
#
_entry.id   AF-A0A2S9SN88-F1
#
_cell.length_a   1.000
_cell.length_b   1.000
_cell.length_c   1.000
_cell.angle_alpha   90.00
_cell.angle_beta   90.00
_cell.angle_gamma   90.00
#
_symmetry.space_group_name_H-M   'P 1'
#
loop_
_entity.id
_entity.type
_entity.pdbx_description
1 polymer ?
#
loop_
_entity_poly.entity_id
_entity_poly.type
_entity_poly.pdbx_seq_one_letter_code
_entity_poly.pdbx_strand_id
1 'polypeptide(L)'
;MKKLLFIFFSFTFLNSSDIQKAFLVAVYDKNRVENVQHKIKTDFQYRGEVFFKVAIIGNYNKNVDVITKINSSNGKLINTETLYNNLTKKIYGYELTFKHLDVQKGYFEVFIDGKLYDTKVFVK
;
A
#
# COMPACT_ATOMS: atom_id res chain seq x y z
N MET A 1 13.79 -16.93 -53.94
CA MET A 1 14.49 -16.64 -52.66
C MET A 1 13.44 -16.25 -51.63
N LYS A 2 13.02 -17.17 -50.74
CA LYS A 2 12.00 -16.88 -49.72
C LYS A 2 12.70 -16.27 -48.50
N LYS A 3 12.44 -15.00 -48.20
CA LYS A 3 12.96 -14.32 -47.01
C LYS A 3 12.18 -14.84 -45.79
N LEU A 4 12.88 -15.53 -44.88
CA LEU A 4 12.33 -15.91 -43.58
C LEU A 4 12.31 -14.66 -42.70
N LEU A 5 11.12 -14.18 -42.34
CA LEU A 5 10.95 -13.08 -41.40
C LEU A 5 11.08 -13.63 -39.98
N PHE A 6 12.20 -13.33 -39.31
CA PHE A 6 12.44 -13.74 -37.93
C PHE A 6 11.73 -12.74 -36.99
N ILE A 7 10.57 -13.12 -36.45
CA ILE A 7 9.88 -12.33 -35.43
C ILE A 7 10.53 -12.66 -34.08
N PHE A 8 11.32 -11.74 -33.54
CA PHE A 8 11.79 -11.81 -32.16
C PHE A 8 10.61 -11.58 -31.23
N PHE A 9 10.04 -12.65 -30.69
CA PHE A 9 9.12 -12.59 -29.56
C PHE A 9 9.92 -12.23 -28.31
N SER A 10 10.00 -10.93 -28.00
CA SER A 10 10.52 -10.48 -26.72
C SER A 10 9.55 -10.90 -25.62
N PHE A 11 9.80 -12.03 -24.97
CA PHE A 11 9.13 -12.39 -23.73
C PHE A 11 9.55 -11.37 -22.67
N THR A 12 8.74 -10.34 -22.46
CA THR A 12 8.87 -9.50 -21.27
C THR A 12 8.46 -10.37 -20.08
N PHE A 13 9.43 -10.89 -19.35
CA PHE A 13 9.21 -11.48 -18.04
C PHE A 13 8.58 -10.39 -17.16
N LEU A 14 7.27 -10.47 -16.96
CA LEU A 14 6.56 -9.75 -15.92
C LEU A 14 7.19 -10.21 -14.59
N ASN A 15 8.00 -9.35 -13.98
CA ASN A 15 8.41 -9.52 -12.59
C ASN A 15 7.14 -9.36 -11.74
N SER A 16 6.39 -10.45 -11.53
CA SER A 16 5.24 -10.42 -10.64
C SER A 16 5.75 -10.05 -9.25
N SER A 17 5.18 -9.02 -8.66
CA SER A 17 5.44 -8.67 -7.27
C SER A 17 5.00 -9.84 -6.38
N ASP A 18 5.92 -10.44 -5.63
CA ASP A 18 5.60 -11.52 -4.69
C ASP A 18 5.16 -10.92 -3.35
N ILE A 19 4.00 -10.28 -3.38
CA ILE A 19 3.40 -9.60 -2.23
C ILE A 19 2.56 -10.61 -1.48
N GLN A 20 3.01 -10.90 -0.26
CA GLN A 20 2.38 -11.90 0.59
C GLN A 20 1.19 -11.30 1.34
N LYS A 21 1.35 -10.08 1.86
CA LYS A 21 0.31 -9.35 2.61
C LYS A 21 0.49 -7.85 2.42
N ALA A 22 -0.61 -7.12 2.47
CA ALA A 22 -0.58 -5.69 2.72
C ALA A 22 -1.73 -5.30 3.64
N PHE A 23 -1.48 -4.38 4.56
CA PHE A 23 -2.47 -4.00 5.56
C PHE A 23 -2.20 -2.64 6.19
N LEU A 24 -3.28 -1.97 6.61
CA LEU A 24 -3.22 -0.74 7.37
C LEU A 24 -2.64 -1.00 8.77
N VAL A 25 -1.62 -0.22 9.12
CA VAL A 25 -0.88 -0.25 10.39
C VAL A 25 -1.31 0.87 11.31
N ALA A 26 -1.34 2.10 10.80
CA ALA A 26 -1.66 3.27 11.62
C ALA A 26 -2.41 4.34 10.83
N VAL A 27 -3.24 5.10 11.55
CA VAL A 27 -3.94 6.29 11.07
C VAL A 27 -3.52 7.46 11.94
N TYR A 28 -3.19 8.59 11.34
CA TYR A 28 -2.80 9.77 12.12
C TYR A 28 -3.14 11.09 11.44
N ASP A 29 -3.29 12.11 12.27
CA ASP A 29 -3.41 13.51 11.88
C ASP A 29 -2.30 14.32 12.58
N LYS A 30 -2.35 15.66 12.48
CA LYS A 30 -1.36 16.54 13.11
C LYS A 30 -1.30 16.43 14.65
N ASN A 31 -2.33 15.88 15.30
CA ASN A 31 -2.47 15.87 16.75
C ASN A 31 -2.32 14.47 17.35
N ARG A 32 -2.66 13.42 16.60
CA ARG A 32 -2.90 12.07 17.14
C ARG A 32 -2.45 10.98 16.19
N VAL A 33 -1.96 9.89 16.77
CA VAL A 33 -1.61 8.64 16.07
C VAL A 33 -2.36 7.49 16.70
N GLU A 34 -2.93 6.63 15.86
CA GLU A 34 -3.62 5.42 16.29
C GLU A 34 -3.06 4.20 15.56
N ASN A 35 -2.60 3.19 16.32
CA ASN A 35 -2.28 1.87 15.79
C ASN A 35 -3.59 1.08 15.60
N VAL A 36 -3.80 0.58 14.38
CA VAL A 36 -5.02 -0.11 13.96
C VAL A 36 -4.79 -1.54 13.47
N GLN A 37 -3.60 -2.11 13.70
CA GLN A 37 -3.26 -3.47 13.24
C GLN A 37 -4.23 -4.55 13.76
N HIS A 38 -4.73 -4.37 14.98
CA HIS A 38 -5.66 -5.29 15.65
C HIS A 38 -7.06 -4.70 15.83
N LYS A 39 -7.42 -3.70 15.01
CA LYS A 39 -8.71 -3.01 15.08
C LYS A 39 -9.48 -3.19 13.79
N ILE A 40 -10.80 -3.17 13.90
CA ILE A 40 -11.73 -3.08 12.76
C ILE A 40 -12.31 -1.68 12.61
N LYS A 41 -12.02 -0.78 13.56
CA LYS A 41 -12.53 0.59 13.60
C LYS A 41 -11.55 1.48 14.36
N THR A 42 -11.38 2.73 13.94
CA THR A 42 -10.61 3.71 14.73
C THR A 42 -11.31 4.03 16.05
N ASP A 43 -10.60 4.59 17.01
CA ASP A 43 -11.16 5.16 18.24
C ASP A 43 -11.55 6.62 18.01
N PHE A 44 -10.71 7.34 17.28
CA PHE A 44 -10.92 8.75 16.97
C PHE A 44 -11.65 8.98 15.65
N GLN A 45 -12.26 10.17 15.54
CA GLN A 45 -12.71 10.72 14.27
C GLN A 45 -11.54 11.39 13.56
N TYR A 46 -11.32 11.00 12.31
CA TYR A 46 -10.31 11.55 11.42
C TYR A 46 -11.00 12.30 10.27
N ARG A 47 -10.69 13.59 10.12
CA ARG A 47 -11.31 14.47 9.12
C ARG A 47 -10.26 15.37 8.48
N GLY A 48 -10.47 15.69 7.21
CA GLY A 48 -9.58 16.58 6.47
C GLY A 48 -8.28 15.88 6.09
N GLU A 49 -7.14 16.45 6.47
CA GLU A 49 -5.82 15.87 6.20
C GLU A 49 -5.49 14.74 7.17
N VAL A 50 -5.34 13.53 6.62
CA VAL A 50 -5.08 12.31 7.37
C VAL A 50 -3.99 11.50 6.66
N PHE A 51 -3.14 10.86 7.45
CA PHE A 51 -2.06 10.02 6.98
C PHE A 51 -2.31 8.57 7.37
N PHE A 52 -2.02 7.67 6.45
CA PHE A 52 -2.21 6.23 6.60
C PHE A 52 -0.89 5.51 6.35
N LYS A 53 -0.46 4.69 7.32
CA LYS A 53 0.70 3.81 7.18
C LYS A 53 0.22 2.42 6.78
N VAL A 54 0.71 1.93 5.65
CA VAL A 54 0.40 0.61 5.11
C VAL A 54 1.68 -0.22 5.09
N ALA A 55 1.66 -1.37 5.76
CA ALA A 55 2.73 -2.34 5.63
C ALA A 55 2.48 -3.24 4.42
N ILE A 56 3.51 -3.50 3.63
CA ILE A 56 3.54 -4.46 2.53
C ILE A 56 4.63 -5.48 2.84
N ILE A 57 4.24 -6.75 2.98
CA ILE A 57 5.13 -7.88 3.29
C ILE A 57 5.37 -8.68 2.02
N GLY A 58 6.63 -8.97 1.74
CA GLY A 58 7.08 -9.64 0.52
C GLY A 58 7.95 -8.74 -0.36
N ASN A 59 8.10 -9.13 -1.62
CA ASN A 59 9.00 -8.46 -2.56
C ASN A 59 8.32 -7.27 -3.24
N TYR A 60 8.19 -6.16 -2.50
CA TYR A 60 7.76 -4.87 -3.03
C TYR A 60 8.92 -4.16 -3.74
N ASN A 61 8.62 -3.53 -4.87
CA ASN A 61 9.53 -2.65 -5.57
C ASN A 61 8.77 -1.43 -6.12
N LYS A 62 9.48 -0.41 -6.58
CA LYS A 62 8.91 0.86 -7.03
C LYS A 62 8.01 0.79 -8.29
N ASN A 63 7.99 -0.34 -9.00
CA ASN A 63 7.15 -0.53 -10.18
C ASN A 63 5.78 -1.12 -9.83
N VAL A 64 5.58 -1.51 -8.57
CA VAL A 64 4.30 -1.99 -8.05
C VAL A 64 3.37 -0.80 -7.85
N ASP A 65 2.18 -0.86 -8.43
CA ASP A 65 1.19 0.18 -8.24
C ASP A 65 0.44 -0.04 -6.93
N VAL A 66 0.55 0.91 -6.00
CA VAL A 66 -0.13 0.85 -4.70
C VAL A 66 -1.08 2.04 -4.60
N ILE A 67 -2.37 1.73 -4.53
CA ILE A 67 -3.43 2.71 -4.43
C ILE A 67 -4.14 2.53 -3.10
N THR A 68 -4.21 3.60 -2.31
CA THR A 68 -5.03 3.64 -1.10
C THR A 68 -6.27 4.50 -1.30
N LYS A 69 -7.42 4.04 -0.80
CA LYS A 69 -8.69 4.74 -0.94
C LYS A 69 -9.44 4.81 0.38
N ILE A 70 -10.20 5.88 0.56
CA ILE A 70 -11.26 5.97 1.55
C ILE A 70 -12.37 6.85 1.00
N ASN A 71 -13.53 6.25 0.72
CA ASN A 71 -14.60 6.86 -0.06
C ASN A 71 -14.05 7.48 -1.37
N SER A 72 -14.21 8.80 -1.54
CA SER A 72 -13.74 9.55 -2.70
C SER A 72 -12.28 10.00 -2.61
N SER A 73 -11.60 9.77 -1.49
CA SER A 73 -10.23 10.25 -1.26
C SER A 73 -9.22 9.18 -1.66
N ASN A 74 -8.37 9.50 -2.65
CA ASN A 74 -7.22 8.68 -3.05
C ASN A 74 -5.95 9.17 -2.34
N GLY A 75 -5.13 8.23 -1.88
CA GLY A 75 -3.91 8.57 -1.16
C GLY A 75 -2.76 8.93 -2.07
N LYS A 76 -2.01 9.95 -1.68
CA LYS A 76 -0.71 10.29 -2.28
C LYS A 76 0.40 9.69 -1.44
N LEU A 77 1.22 8.82 -2.03
CA LEU A 77 2.43 8.32 -1.38
C LEU A 77 3.38 9.49 -1.07
N ILE A 78 3.79 9.61 0.20
CA ILE A 78 4.72 10.65 0.64
C ILE A 78 6.00 10.09 1.29
N ASN A 79 5.98 8.84 1.74
CA ASN A 79 7.14 8.22 2.36
C ASN A 79 7.15 6.70 2.14
N THR A 80 8.35 6.12 2.17
CA THR A 80 8.58 4.69 2.06
C THR A 80 9.73 4.32 2.99
N GLU A 81 9.47 3.42 3.93
CA GLU A 81 10.45 2.91 4.88
C GLU A 81 10.64 1.41 4.67
N THR A 82 11.88 0.93 4.78
CA THR A 82 12.19 -0.50 4.69
C THR A 82 11.90 -1.20 6.00
N LEU A 83 11.17 -2.31 5.93
CA LEU A 83 11.02 -3.24 7.04
C LEU A 83 12.08 -4.33 6.90
N TYR A 84 13.00 -4.37 7.86
CA TYR A 84 14.08 -5.35 7.88
C TYR A 84 14.20 -6.02 9.24
N ASN A 85 14.70 -7.25 9.22
CA ASN A 85 15.01 -7.97 10.44
C ASN A 85 16.31 -7.40 11.02
N ASN A 86 16.26 -6.88 12.25
CA ASN A 86 17.40 -6.23 12.89
C ASN A 86 18.62 -7.16 13.09
N LEU A 87 18.41 -8.47 13.20
CA LEU A 87 19.46 -9.48 13.39
C LEU A 87 20.09 -9.90 12.06
N THR A 88 19.25 -10.32 11.09
CA THR A 88 19.75 -10.85 9.80
C THR A 88 20.01 -9.77 8.75
N LYS A 89 19.57 -8.53 9.02
CA LYS A 89 19.59 -7.38 8.09
C LYS A 89 18.82 -7.61 6.79
N LYS A 90 18.00 -8.67 6.71
CA LYS A 90 17.18 -8.98 5.54
C LYS A 90 15.93 -8.11 5.52
N ILE A 91 15.67 -7.48 4.38
CA ILE A 91 14.40 -6.80 4.11
C ILE A 91 13.32 -7.86 3.93
N TYR A 92 12.18 -7.66 4.60
CA TYR A 92 11.01 -8.52 4.49
C TYR A 92 9.75 -7.77 4.04
N GLY A 93 9.84 -6.46 3.91
CA GLY A 93 8.72 -5.63 3.49
C GLY A 93 9.03 -4.14 3.52
N TYR A 94 7.99 -3.34 3.37
CA TYR A 94 8.05 -1.89 3.35
C TYR A 94 6.85 -1.31 4.08
N GLU A 95 7.03 -0.17 4.73
CA GLU A 95 5.94 0.66 5.24
C GLU A 95 5.81 1.89 4.35
N LEU A 96 4.63 2.08 3.79
CA LEU A 96 4.30 3.19 2.91
C LEU A 96 3.37 4.15 3.65
N THR A 97 3.67 5.45 3.56
CA THR A 97 2.82 6.49 4.12
C THR A 97 2.05 7.21 3.01
N PHE A 98 0.73 7.19 3.11
CA PHE A 98 -0.16 7.88 2.18
C PHE A 98 -0.84 9.06 2.86
N LYS A 99 -0.76 10.22 2.21
CA LYS A 99 -1.50 11.42 2.58
C LYS A 99 -2.83 11.44 1.84
N HIS A 100 -3.92 11.58 2.59
CA HIS A 100 -5.27 11.81 2.05
C HIS A 100 -5.77 13.19 2.44
N LEU A 101 -6.51 13.82 1.54
CA LEU A 101 -7.21 15.08 1.79
C LEU A 101 -8.72 14.82 1.88
N ASP A 102 -9.41 15.71 2.59
CA ASP A 102 -10.87 15.71 2.73
C ASP A 102 -11.46 14.35 3.14
N VAL A 103 -10.76 13.64 4.04
CA VAL A 103 -11.19 12.32 4.50
C VAL A 103 -12.55 12.40 5.18
N GLN A 104 -13.44 11.51 4.73
CA GLN A 104 -14.72 11.21 5.33
C GLN A 104 -14.71 9.79 5.91
N LYS A 105 -15.57 9.54 6.89
CA LYS A 105 -15.71 8.23 7.53
C LYS A 105 -15.95 7.12 6.48
N GLY A 106 -15.24 6.01 6.57
CA GLY A 106 -15.35 4.94 5.59
C GLY A 106 -14.36 3.82 5.82
N TYR A 107 -14.48 2.75 5.04
CA TYR A 107 -13.49 1.69 5.04
C TYR A 107 -12.25 2.17 4.28
N PHE A 108 -11.09 1.98 4.89
CA PHE A 108 -9.82 2.26 4.23
C PHE A 108 -9.40 1.03 3.41
N GLU A 109 -9.16 1.25 2.13
CA GLU A 109 -8.85 0.20 1.16
C GLU A 109 -7.41 0.31 0.67
N VAL A 110 -6.73 -0.83 0.56
CA VAL A 110 -5.40 -0.95 -0.04
C VAL A 110 -5.49 -1.84 -1.26
N PHE A 111 -5.21 -1.27 -2.43
CA PHE A 111 -5.09 -2.00 -3.69
C PHE A 111 -3.63 -2.08 -4.10
N ILE A 112 -3.21 -3.24 -4.59
CA ILE A 112 -1.90 -3.43 -5.18
C ILE A 112 -2.04 -4.15 -6.51
N ASP A 113 -1.52 -3.54 -7.58
CA ASP A 113 -1.67 -4.00 -8.97
C ASP A 113 -3.15 -4.34 -9.30
N GLY A 114 -4.07 -3.50 -8.80
CA GLY A 114 -5.53 -3.64 -8.97
C GLY A 114 -6.23 -4.65 -8.04
N LYS A 115 -5.50 -5.44 -7.25
CA LYS A 115 -6.07 -6.40 -6.29
C LYS A 115 -6.28 -5.76 -4.92
N LEU A 116 -7.45 -5.95 -4.30
CA LEU A 116 -7.71 -5.51 -2.92
C LEU A 116 -6.99 -6.42 -1.91
N TYR A 117 -6.16 -5.84 -1.05
CA TYR A 117 -5.39 -6.53 -0.01
C TYR A 117 -5.93 -6.28 1.41
N ASP A 118 -6.43 -5.08 1.70
CA ASP A 118 -7.01 -4.75 3.00
C ASP A 118 -8.19 -3.80 2.84
N THR A 119 -9.25 -4.05 3.62
CA THR A 119 -10.42 -3.17 3.78
C THR A 119 -11.00 -3.28 5.21
N LYS A 120 -10.22 -3.82 6.16
CA LYS A 120 -10.77 -4.24 7.46
C LYS A 120 -11.12 -3.09 8.39
N VAL A 121 -10.46 -1.93 8.26
CA VAL A 121 -10.55 -0.83 9.23
C VAL A 121 -11.55 0.23 8.74
N PHE A 122 -12.62 0.42 9.53
CA PHE A 122 -13.51 1.57 9.39
C PHE A 122 -12.93 2.80 10.11
N VAL A 123 -12.58 3.82 9.35
CA VAL A 123 -12.13 5.12 9.88
C VAL A 123 -13.35 5.97 10.19
N LYS A 124 -13.48 6.43 11.43
CA LYS A 124 -14.57 7.31 11.89
C LYS A 124 -14.41 8.76 11.46
#